data_AF-S7WNT1-F1
#
_entry.id   AF-S7WNT1-F1
#
_cell.length_a   1.000
_cell.length_b   1.000
_cell.length_c   1.000
_cell.angle_alpha   90.00
_cell.angle_beta   90.00
_cell.angle_gamma   90.00
#
_symmetry.space_group_name_H-M   'P 1'
#
loop_
_entity.id
_entity.type
_entity.pdbx_description
1 polymer ?
#
loop_
_entity_poly.entity_id
_entity_poly.type
_entity_poly.pdbx_seq_one_letter_code
_entity_poly.pdbx_strand_id
1 'polypeptide(L)'
;MMGTSLSRRASVGKANAMIIGKFEELSIAEATVSGSILVGKSLRETKLRETVGVSVLGFWVRGAFHTARPDEIITANSVLVLAGTSDQIKAYNALFSIQKDTTYPLLIIGGGRVGRATGEALEARNLEYKIVEKQKERIKSNGKYIYGDAANLEVLVEAGINNAPCVIITTHDDDINAYLSIYCRKLRPDIQIITRSTKERNLDTMHRAGADFVMSYASMGANAIYNLLKKSDILMVAEGLDLIKIQVPDQLIGKSIASSCVRQVTGCTIIALQQKGKLILNPEPNSVLNKDDEIILIGTSEAENIFFKKFG
;
A
#
# COMPACT_ATOMS: atom_id res chain seq x y z
N MET A 1 -9.75 10.08 -9.39
CA MET A 1 -8.83 9.73 -8.29
C MET A 1 -9.10 8.33 -7.75
N MET A 2 -10.25 8.06 -7.09
CA MET A 2 -10.54 6.74 -6.49
C MET A 2 -10.39 5.54 -7.45
N GLY A 3 -10.98 5.60 -8.65
CA GLY A 3 -10.87 4.49 -9.61
C GLY A 3 -9.44 4.21 -10.07
N THR A 4 -8.63 5.26 -10.24
CA THR A 4 -7.19 5.13 -10.51
C THR A 4 -6.47 4.48 -9.34
N SER A 5 -6.72 4.91 -8.10
CA SER A 5 -6.10 4.32 -6.90
C SER A 5 -6.48 2.84 -6.70
N LEU A 6 -7.74 2.49 -6.94
CA LEU A 6 -8.20 1.09 -6.91
C LEU A 6 -7.52 0.24 -7.99
N SER A 7 -7.48 0.73 -9.24
CA SER A 7 -6.76 0.07 -10.34
C SER A 7 -5.30 -0.16 -9.96
N ARG A 8 -4.61 0.86 -9.42
CA ARG A 8 -3.19 0.80 -9.00
C ARG A 8 -2.90 -0.40 -8.09
N ARG A 9 -3.76 -0.66 -7.11
CA ARG A 9 -3.61 -1.78 -6.17
C ARG A 9 -4.00 -3.14 -6.74
N ALA A 10 -4.70 -3.17 -7.86
CA ALA A 10 -5.12 -4.40 -8.52
C ALA A 10 -3.92 -5.08 -9.19
N SER A 11 -3.51 -6.21 -8.64
CA SER A 11 -2.39 -7.00 -9.12
C SER A 11 -2.91 -8.14 -10.00
N VAL A 12 -2.61 -8.08 -11.30
CA VAL A 12 -3.04 -9.10 -12.29
C VAL A 12 -2.07 -10.26 -12.26
N GLY A 13 -1.97 -10.92 -11.10
CA GLY A 13 -0.93 -11.93 -10.89
C GLY A 13 0.50 -11.40 -10.89
N LYS A 14 0.69 -10.08 -11.11
CA LYS A 14 1.95 -9.35 -11.02
C LYS A 14 2.01 -8.63 -9.68
N ALA A 15 2.56 -9.31 -8.68
CA ALA A 15 2.73 -8.80 -7.33
C ALA A 15 3.95 -7.85 -7.26
N ASN A 16 3.91 -6.77 -8.04
CA ASN A 16 4.99 -5.80 -8.11
C ASN A 16 4.86 -4.80 -6.96
N ALA A 17 5.99 -4.37 -6.42
CA ALA A 17 6.11 -3.14 -5.66
C ALA A 17 5.66 -1.96 -6.52
N MET A 18 4.66 -1.22 -6.02
CA MET A 18 4.11 -0.04 -6.65
C MET A 18 4.48 1.20 -5.84
N ILE A 19 5.11 2.17 -6.50
CA ILE A 19 5.46 3.45 -5.86
C ILE A 19 4.18 4.22 -5.53
N ILE A 20 4.00 4.53 -4.26
CA ILE A 20 2.89 5.31 -3.71
C ILE A 20 3.27 6.77 -3.43
N GLY A 21 4.57 7.07 -3.32
CA GLY A 21 5.05 8.43 -3.11
C GLY A 21 6.52 8.60 -3.51
N LYS A 22 6.89 9.83 -3.89
CA LYS A 22 8.26 10.19 -4.29
C LYS A 22 8.68 11.54 -3.71
N PHE A 23 9.88 11.59 -3.13
CA PHE A 23 10.54 12.81 -2.68
C PHE A 23 12.00 12.76 -3.14
N GLU A 24 12.39 13.68 -4.02
CA GLU A 24 13.68 13.64 -4.70
C GLU A 24 13.94 12.24 -5.31
N GLU A 25 15.03 11.59 -4.93
CA GLU A 25 15.39 10.24 -5.40
C GLU A 25 14.73 9.12 -4.57
N LEU A 26 14.19 9.44 -3.40
CA LEU A 26 13.53 8.49 -2.52
C LEU A 26 12.11 8.18 -3.03
N SER A 27 11.80 6.89 -3.12
CA SER A 27 10.48 6.36 -3.44
C SER A 27 9.98 5.47 -2.31
N ILE A 28 8.72 5.65 -1.93
CA ILE A 28 7.98 4.75 -1.04
C ILE A 28 7.08 3.88 -1.90
N ALA A 29 7.13 2.56 -1.70
CA ALA A 29 6.36 1.60 -2.49
C ALA A 29 5.66 0.55 -1.62
N GLU A 30 4.51 0.08 -2.07
CA GLU A 30 3.79 -1.06 -1.48
C GLU A 30 3.98 -2.29 -2.34
N ALA A 31 4.31 -3.44 -1.73
CA ALA A 31 4.44 -4.71 -2.43
C ALA A 31 3.61 -5.80 -1.76
N THR A 32 2.63 -6.34 -2.48
CA THR A 32 1.97 -7.59 -2.10
C THR A 32 2.96 -8.74 -2.23
N VAL A 33 3.02 -9.64 -1.26
CA VAL A 33 3.97 -10.77 -1.29
C VAL A 33 3.30 -12.14 -1.45
N SER A 34 1.96 -12.20 -1.48
CA SER A 34 1.20 -13.44 -1.62
C SER A 34 1.64 -14.26 -2.83
N GLY A 35 2.21 -15.44 -2.61
CA GLY A 35 2.71 -16.34 -3.67
C GLY A 35 4.18 -16.10 -4.09
N SER A 36 4.88 -15.14 -3.47
CA SER A 36 6.28 -14.86 -3.74
C SER A 36 7.19 -15.77 -2.91
N ILE A 37 8.46 -15.86 -3.30
CA ILE A 37 9.51 -16.55 -2.54
C ILE A 37 9.85 -15.91 -1.18
N LEU A 38 9.20 -14.78 -0.85
CA LEU A 38 9.37 -14.07 0.41
C LEU A 38 8.45 -14.64 1.50
N VAL A 39 7.32 -15.25 1.14
CA VAL A 39 6.38 -15.81 2.11
C VAL A 39 7.04 -16.92 2.91
N GLY A 40 6.86 -16.88 4.23
CA GLY A 40 7.45 -17.83 5.17
C GLY A 40 8.88 -17.53 5.60
N LYS A 41 9.53 -16.52 5.01
CA LYS A 41 10.87 -16.05 5.43
C LYS A 41 10.76 -14.90 6.40
N SER A 42 11.70 -14.79 7.33
CA SER A 42 11.94 -13.57 8.09
C SER A 42 12.54 -12.47 7.21
N LEU A 43 12.34 -11.20 7.56
CA LEU A 43 12.95 -10.08 6.84
C LEU A 43 14.48 -10.22 6.71
N ARG A 44 15.16 -10.70 7.75
CA ARG A 44 16.60 -10.95 7.73
C ARG A 44 16.99 -12.00 6.69
N GLU A 45 16.22 -13.08 6.56
CA GLU A 45 16.48 -14.14 5.59
C GLU A 45 16.24 -13.70 4.14
N THR A 46 15.35 -12.72 3.93
CA THR A 46 15.09 -12.19 2.57
C THR A 46 16.29 -11.48 1.95
N LYS A 47 17.18 -10.90 2.78
CA LYS A 47 18.32 -10.09 2.35
C LYS A 47 17.97 -9.00 1.33
N LEU A 48 16.79 -8.39 1.46
CA LEU A 48 16.29 -7.40 0.48
C LEU A 48 17.20 -6.17 0.38
N ARG A 49 17.74 -5.70 1.52
CA ARG A 49 18.64 -4.55 1.55
C ARG A 49 19.96 -4.86 0.85
N GLU A 50 20.53 -6.03 1.09
CA GLU A 50 21.80 -6.45 0.51
C GLU A 50 21.67 -6.80 -0.98
N THR A 51 20.53 -7.38 -1.37
CA THR A 51 20.33 -7.89 -2.73
C THR A 51 19.88 -6.80 -3.70
N VAL A 52 18.96 -5.92 -3.29
CA VAL A 52 18.35 -4.91 -4.16
C VAL A 52 18.37 -3.50 -3.58
N GLY A 53 18.95 -3.28 -2.40
CA GLY A 53 19.12 -1.95 -1.81
C GLY A 53 17.87 -1.35 -1.16
N VAL A 54 16.74 -2.06 -1.16
CA VAL A 54 15.48 -1.57 -0.56
C VAL A 54 15.46 -1.81 0.95
N SER A 55 14.91 -0.86 1.69
CA SER A 55 14.61 -1.02 3.12
C SER A 55 13.14 -1.34 3.32
N VAL A 56 12.84 -2.32 4.16
CA VAL A 56 11.47 -2.63 4.58
C VAL A 56 11.13 -1.80 5.81
N LEU A 57 10.23 -0.83 5.65
CA LEU A 57 9.79 0.04 6.73
C LEU A 57 8.82 -0.68 7.68
N GLY A 58 7.95 -1.50 7.10
CA GLY A 58 6.90 -2.22 7.80
C GLY A 58 5.98 -2.97 6.88
N PHE A 59 4.86 -3.38 7.45
CA PHE A 59 3.83 -4.17 6.80
C PHE A 59 2.47 -3.54 7.05
N TRP A 60 1.61 -3.55 6.04
CA TRP A 60 0.18 -3.45 6.29
C TRP A 60 -0.35 -4.83 6.65
N VAL A 61 -0.94 -4.92 7.84
CA VAL A 61 -1.66 -6.11 8.29
C VAL A 61 -3.07 -5.67 8.66
N ARG A 62 -4.06 -6.08 7.86
CA ARG A 62 -5.47 -5.74 8.07
C ARG A 62 -5.72 -4.22 8.24
N GLY A 63 -5.00 -3.39 7.49
CA GLY A 63 -5.14 -1.92 7.51
C GLY A 63 -4.31 -1.19 8.56
N ALA A 64 -3.67 -1.91 9.49
CA ALA A 64 -2.74 -1.32 10.45
C ALA A 64 -1.31 -1.42 9.93
N PHE A 65 -0.56 -0.32 10.05
CA PHE A 65 0.87 -0.31 9.79
C PHE A 65 1.63 -0.89 10.98
N HIS A 66 2.45 -1.91 10.73
CA HIS A 66 3.34 -2.48 11.72
C HIS A 66 4.78 -2.24 11.30
N THR A 67 5.55 -1.58 12.16
CA THR A 67 6.97 -1.33 11.92
C THR A 67 7.74 -2.65 11.86
N ALA A 68 8.49 -2.83 10.77
CA ALA A 68 9.17 -4.09 10.47
C ALA A 68 10.28 -4.46 11.47
N ARG A 69 10.31 -5.72 11.91
CA ARG A 69 11.44 -6.27 12.68
C ARG A 69 12.23 -7.31 11.87
N PRO A 70 13.56 -7.42 12.06
CA PRO A 70 14.38 -8.35 11.28
C PRO A 70 13.95 -9.81 11.36
N ASP A 71 13.41 -10.24 12.49
CA ASP A 71 12.93 -11.59 12.80
C ASP A 71 11.47 -11.85 12.40
N GLU A 72 10.77 -10.82 11.91
CA GLU A 72 9.36 -10.92 11.57
C GLU A 72 9.13 -11.73 10.29
N ILE A 73 8.25 -12.73 10.38
CA ILE A 73 7.92 -13.64 9.28
C ILE A 73 6.93 -12.97 8.33
N ILE A 74 7.28 -12.94 7.04
CA ILE A 74 6.40 -12.47 5.98
C ILE A 74 5.30 -13.51 5.75
N THR A 75 4.04 -13.10 5.89
CA THR A 75 2.88 -13.96 5.61
C THR A 75 2.34 -13.69 4.21
N ALA A 76 1.53 -14.60 3.67
CA ALA A 76 0.93 -14.43 2.34
C ALA A 76 0.06 -13.16 2.25
N ASN A 77 -0.53 -12.71 3.36
CA ASN A 77 -1.41 -11.54 3.39
C ASN A 77 -0.66 -10.24 3.75
N SER A 78 0.67 -10.31 3.90
CA SER A 78 1.49 -9.13 4.21
C SER A 78 1.63 -8.24 2.98
N VAL A 79 1.53 -6.93 3.19
CA VAL A 79 1.91 -5.93 2.19
C VAL A 79 3.12 -5.19 2.70
N LEU A 80 4.27 -5.37 2.05
CA LEU A 80 5.50 -4.68 2.44
C LEU A 80 5.41 -3.20 2.07
N VAL A 81 5.86 -2.33 2.98
CA VAL A 81 6.16 -0.94 2.66
C VAL A 81 7.67 -0.81 2.52
N LEU A 82 8.11 -0.49 1.30
CA LEU A 82 9.49 -0.41 0.88
C LEU A 82 9.93 1.05 0.71
N ALA A 83 11.18 1.34 1.08
CA ALA A 83 11.86 2.60 0.80
C ALA A 83 13.15 2.36 0.01
N GLY A 84 13.33 3.12 -1.07
CA GLY A 84 14.52 3.06 -1.91
C GLY A 84 14.39 3.94 -3.15
N THR A 85 15.39 3.91 -4.03
CA THR A 85 15.31 4.62 -5.32
C THR A 85 14.35 3.92 -6.27
N SER A 86 13.88 4.65 -7.30
CA SER A 86 13.03 4.03 -8.34
C SER A 86 13.70 2.83 -9.01
N ASP A 87 15.03 2.81 -9.13
CA ASP A 87 15.75 1.68 -9.72
C ASP A 87 15.91 0.50 -8.76
N GLN A 88 16.08 0.75 -7.46
CA GLN A 88 16.02 -0.30 -6.43
C GLN A 88 14.64 -0.96 -6.39
N ILE A 89 13.55 -0.18 -6.53
CA ILE A 89 12.18 -0.73 -6.62
C ILE A 89 12.00 -1.56 -7.90
N LYS A 90 12.56 -1.15 -9.04
CA LYS A 90 12.55 -1.98 -10.27
C LYS A 90 13.34 -3.26 -10.09
N ALA A 91 14.50 -3.21 -9.43
CA ALA A 91 15.31 -4.39 -9.14
C ALA A 91 14.58 -5.37 -8.20
N TYR A 92 13.91 -4.85 -7.17
CA TYR A 92 12.98 -5.64 -6.35
C TYR A 92 11.94 -6.33 -7.24
N ASN A 93 11.31 -5.58 -8.14
CA ASN A 93 10.29 -6.12 -9.02
C ASN A 93 10.83 -7.20 -9.97
N ALA A 94 12.07 -7.05 -10.46
CA ALA A 94 12.66 -8.03 -11.35
C ALA A 94 12.93 -9.38 -10.67
N LEU A 95 13.27 -9.39 -9.38
CA LEU A 95 13.68 -10.59 -8.65
C LEU A 95 12.56 -11.23 -7.81
N PHE A 96 11.68 -10.41 -7.24
CA PHE A 96 10.73 -10.87 -6.21
C PHE A 96 9.27 -10.74 -6.63
N SER A 97 8.97 -10.08 -7.76
CA SER A 97 7.60 -10.08 -8.27
C SER A 97 7.22 -11.46 -8.73
N ILE A 98 5.97 -11.80 -8.49
CA ILE A 98 5.35 -12.97 -9.08
C ILE A 98 4.92 -12.56 -10.48
N GLN A 99 5.16 -13.39 -11.48
CA GLN A 99 4.46 -13.28 -12.75
C GLN A 99 3.51 -14.47 -12.85
N LYS A 100 2.29 -14.29 -12.33
CA LYS A 100 1.21 -15.23 -12.62
C LYS A 100 0.56 -14.72 -13.90
N ASP A 101 0.88 -15.37 -15.02
CA ASP A 101 0.18 -15.13 -16.28
C ASP A 101 -1.28 -15.55 -16.10
N THR A 102 -2.13 -14.58 -15.80
CA THR A 102 -3.57 -14.75 -15.77
C THR A 102 -4.16 -14.03 -16.97
N THR A 103 -4.77 -14.80 -17.86
CA THR A 103 -5.60 -14.28 -18.95
C THR A 103 -7.01 -13.96 -18.46
N TYR A 104 -7.36 -14.31 -17.22
CA TYR A 104 -8.67 -14.04 -16.65
C TYR A 104 -8.85 -12.56 -16.30
N PRO A 105 -10.01 -11.96 -16.65
CA PRO A 105 -10.30 -10.58 -16.35
C PRO A 105 -10.43 -10.34 -14.85
N LEU A 106 -10.06 -9.14 -14.39
CA LEU A 106 -10.40 -8.68 -13.05
C LEU A 106 -11.91 -8.47 -12.94
N LEU A 107 -12.44 -8.69 -11.75
CA LEU A 107 -13.85 -8.46 -11.48
C LEU A 107 -14.05 -7.11 -10.78
N ILE A 108 -14.94 -6.27 -11.28
CA ILE A 108 -15.39 -5.06 -10.61
C ILE A 108 -16.85 -5.28 -10.21
N ILE A 109 -17.17 -5.09 -8.94
CA ILE A 109 -18.55 -5.13 -8.45
C ILE A 109 -19.04 -3.70 -8.26
N GLY A 110 -20.10 -3.36 -8.99
CA GLY A 110 -20.69 -2.02 -9.07
C GLY A 110 -20.21 -1.24 -10.30
N GLY A 111 -21.12 -0.92 -11.21
CA GLY A 111 -20.89 -0.13 -12.42
C GLY A 111 -21.20 1.35 -12.25
N GLY A 112 -21.10 1.89 -11.04
CA GLY A 112 -21.24 3.32 -10.75
C GLY A 112 -20.05 4.16 -11.22
N ARG A 113 -19.99 5.42 -10.78
CA ARG A 113 -18.89 6.36 -11.15
C ARG A 113 -17.49 5.79 -10.85
N VAL A 114 -17.31 5.15 -9.69
CA VAL A 114 -16.01 4.58 -9.30
C VAL A 114 -15.68 3.30 -10.06
N GLY A 115 -16.61 2.36 -10.17
CA GLY A 115 -16.38 1.13 -10.91
C GLY A 115 -16.02 1.38 -12.38
N ARG A 116 -16.72 2.31 -13.04
CA ARG A 116 -16.38 2.71 -14.42
C ARG A 116 -15.01 3.35 -14.53
N ALA A 117 -14.70 4.32 -13.66
CA ALA A 117 -13.37 4.93 -13.63
C ALA A 117 -12.25 3.93 -13.29
N THR A 118 -12.56 2.87 -12.54
CA THR A 118 -11.63 1.77 -12.26
C THR A 118 -11.41 0.94 -13.52
N GLY A 119 -12.47 0.57 -14.23
CA GLY A 119 -12.40 -0.13 -15.52
C GLY A 119 -11.58 0.65 -16.55
N GLU A 120 -11.85 1.95 -16.73
CA GLU A 120 -11.09 2.84 -17.61
C GLU A 120 -9.59 2.88 -17.23
N ALA A 121 -9.28 2.94 -15.92
CA ALA A 121 -7.90 2.94 -15.44
C ALA A 121 -7.20 1.57 -15.57
N LEU A 122 -7.94 0.46 -15.57
CA LEU A 122 -7.40 -0.88 -15.85
C LEU A 122 -7.13 -1.04 -17.36
N GLU A 123 -8.05 -0.55 -18.20
CA GLU A 123 -7.91 -0.57 -19.66
C GLU A 123 -6.67 0.21 -20.12
N ALA A 124 -6.44 1.39 -19.55
CA ALA A 124 -5.23 2.19 -19.80
C ALA A 124 -3.92 1.47 -19.42
N ARG A 125 -4.00 0.39 -18.64
CA ARG A 125 -2.87 -0.47 -18.24
C ARG A 125 -2.85 -1.81 -18.99
N ASN A 126 -3.69 -1.96 -20.02
CA ASN A 126 -3.87 -3.19 -20.78
C ASN A 126 -4.30 -4.39 -19.91
N LEU A 127 -5.16 -4.14 -18.92
CA LEU A 127 -5.69 -5.17 -18.02
C LEU A 127 -7.16 -5.44 -18.35
N GLU A 128 -7.47 -6.70 -18.66
CA GLU A 128 -8.84 -7.12 -18.94
C GLU A 128 -9.71 -7.13 -17.68
N TYR A 129 -10.97 -6.72 -17.79
CA TYR A 129 -11.89 -6.65 -16.66
C TYR A 129 -13.35 -6.93 -17.07
N LYS A 130 -14.17 -7.29 -16.10
CA LYS A 130 -15.64 -7.35 -16.19
C LYS A 130 -16.27 -6.58 -15.03
N ILE A 131 -17.44 -5.99 -15.27
CA ILE A 131 -18.22 -5.23 -14.29
C ILE A 131 -19.54 -5.95 -14.00
N VAL A 132 -19.79 -6.33 -12.75
CA VAL A 132 -21.11 -6.79 -12.30
C VAL A 132 -21.92 -5.58 -11.86
N GLU A 133 -23.09 -5.38 -12.48
CA GLU A 133 -23.97 -4.25 -12.18
C GLU A 133 -25.43 -4.68 -12.15
N LYS A 134 -26.13 -4.25 -11.09
CA LYS A 134 -27.54 -4.57 -10.81
C LYS A 134 -28.50 -3.58 -11.48
N GLN A 135 -28.08 -2.34 -11.69
CA GLN A 135 -28.87 -1.29 -12.32
C GLN A 135 -28.67 -1.32 -13.84
N LYS A 136 -29.69 -1.78 -14.56
CA LYS A 136 -29.65 -1.97 -16.02
C LYS A 136 -29.28 -0.67 -16.76
N GLU A 137 -29.73 0.47 -16.27
CA GLU A 137 -29.46 1.81 -16.79
C GLU A 137 -27.99 2.23 -16.72
N ARG A 138 -27.16 1.54 -15.92
CA ARG A 138 -25.71 1.81 -15.81
C ARG A 138 -24.87 0.91 -16.72
N ILE A 139 -25.48 -0.08 -17.36
CA ILE A 139 -24.80 -1.03 -18.24
C ILE A 139 -24.55 -0.39 -19.60
N LYS A 140 -23.35 -0.60 -20.14
CA LYS A 140 -22.99 -0.19 -21.50
C LYS A 140 -22.88 -1.41 -22.41
N SER A 141 -23.25 -1.25 -23.67
CA SER A 141 -23.17 -2.29 -24.72
C SER A 141 -21.75 -2.45 -25.27
N ASN A 142 -20.78 -2.73 -24.40
CA ASN A 142 -19.36 -2.93 -24.77
C ASN A 142 -18.80 -4.31 -24.39
N GLY A 143 -19.68 -5.25 -24.00
CA GLY A 143 -19.29 -6.61 -23.62
C GLY A 143 -18.55 -6.74 -22.27
N LYS A 144 -18.31 -5.63 -21.55
CA LYS A 144 -17.60 -5.65 -20.26
C LYS A 144 -18.53 -5.82 -19.06
N TYR A 145 -19.85 -5.86 -19.25
CA TYR A 145 -20.83 -5.88 -18.15
C TYR A 145 -21.54 -7.24 -18.03
N ILE A 146 -21.77 -7.65 -16.78
CA ILE A 146 -22.63 -8.76 -16.39
C ILE A 146 -23.78 -8.16 -15.59
N TYR A 147 -25.01 -8.35 -16.06
CA TYR A 147 -26.21 -7.84 -15.40
C TYR A 147 -26.62 -8.77 -14.28
N GLY A 148 -26.67 -8.27 -13.05
CA GLY A 148 -27.15 -9.06 -11.92
C GLY A 148 -26.74 -8.51 -10.55
N ASP A 149 -27.26 -9.15 -9.51
CA ASP A 149 -26.87 -8.87 -8.14
C ASP A 149 -25.63 -9.69 -7.78
N ALA A 150 -24.57 -9.03 -7.33
CA ALA A 150 -23.34 -9.69 -6.90
C ALA A 150 -23.52 -10.54 -5.62
N ALA A 151 -24.63 -10.41 -4.91
CA ALA A 151 -25.00 -11.34 -3.84
C ALA A 151 -25.45 -12.71 -4.38
N ASN A 152 -25.82 -12.83 -5.66
CA ASN A 152 -26.14 -14.10 -6.31
C ASN A 152 -24.85 -14.80 -6.78
N LEU A 153 -24.66 -16.06 -6.33
CA LEU A 153 -23.53 -16.89 -6.73
C LEU A 153 -23.44 -17.07 -8.25
N GLU A 154 -24.56 -17.33 -8.92
CA GLU A 154 -24.61 -17.61 -10.36
C GLU A 154 -24.07 -16.43 -11.18
N VAL A 155 -24.41 -15.21 -10.77
CA VAL A 155 -23.93 -13.96 -11.39
C VAL A 155 -22.42 -13.81 -11.24
N LEU A 156 -21.87 -14.09 -10.03
CA LEU A 156 -20.43 -14.02 -9.81
C LEU A 156 -19.67 -15.10 -10.58
N VAL A 157 -20.24 -16.31 -10.69
CA VAL A 157 -19.67 -17.41 -11.47
C VAL A 157 -19.65 -17.07 -12.95
N GLU A 158 -20.75 -16.55 -13.50
CA GLU A 158 -20.82 -16.05 -14.89
C GLU A 158 -19.78 -14.95 -15.14
N ALA A 159 -19.60 -14.06 -14.16
CA ALA A 159 -18.60 -13.00 -14.22
C ALA A 159 -17.15 -13.50 -14.09
N GLY A 160 -16.93 -14.77 -13.73
CA GLY A 160 -15.62 -15.41 -13.71
C GLY A 160 -14.91 -15.40 -12.36
N ILE A 161 -15.62 -15.24 -11.23
CA ILE A 161 -15.02 -15.16 -9.89
C ILE A 161 -14.10 -16.34 -9.56
N ASN A 162 -14.37 -17.53 -10.11
CA ASN A 162 -13.60 -18.75 -9.83
C ASN A 162 -12.14 -18.65 -10.24
N ASN A 163 -11.84 -17.85 -11.27
CA ASN A 163 -10.50 -17.71 -11.82
C ASN A 163 -9.97 -16.27 -11.76
N ALA A 164 -10.83 -15.29 -11.50
CA ALA A 164 -10.45 -13.90 -11.40
C ALA A 164 -9.27 -13.72 -10.40
N PRO A 165 -8.22 -12.97 -10.77
CA PRO A 165 -7.09 -12.74 -9.88
C PRO A 165 -7.41 -11.72 -8.77
N CYS A 166 -8.37 -10.83 -9.04
CA CYS A 166 -8.74 -9.74 -8.16
C CYS A 166 -10.23 -9.41 -8.31
N VAL A 167 -10.87 -9.10 -7.21
CA VAL A 167 -12.20 -8.48 -7.16
C VAL A 167 -12.12 -7.09 -6.54
N ILE A 168 -12.68 -6.10 -7.21
CA ILE A 168 -12.72 -4.70 -6.81
C ILE A 168 -14.16 -4.32 -6.50
N ILE A 169 -14.49 -4.16 -5.23
CA ILE A 169 -15.85 -3.88 -4.76
C ILE A 169 -16.02 -2.36 -4.64
N THR A 170 -16.87 -1.78 -5.48
CA THR A 170 -16.99 -0.33 -5.66
C THR A 170 -18.39 0.21 -5.43
N THR A 171 -19.21 -0.52 -4.68
CA THR A 171 -20.55 -0.03 -4.33
C THR A 171 -20.44 1.23 -3.46
N HIS A 172 -21.52 2.01 -3.45
CA HIS A 172 -21.57 3.26 -2.69
C HIS A 172 -21.87 3.05 -1.21
N ASP A 173 -22.23 1.83 -0.81
CA ASP A 173 -22.65 1.44 0.52
C ASP A 173 -21.56 0.59 1.18
N ASP A 174 -21.03 1.06 2.30
CA ASP A 174 -19.94 0.41 3.02
C ASP A 174 -20.37 -0.94 3.62
N ASP A 175 -21.64 -1.09 4.02
CA ASP A 175 -22.17 -2.33 4.61
C ASP A 175 -22.30 -3.41 3.53
N ILE A 176 -22.77 -3.03 2.33
CA ILE A 176 -22.76 -3.91 1.16
C ILE A 176 -21.33 -4.28 0.77
N ASN A 177 -20.40 -3.33 0.80
CA ASN A 177 -19.00 -3.61 0.51
C ASN A 177 -18.42 -4.64 1.50
N ALA A 178 -18.72 -4.52 2.79
CA ALA A 178 -18.25 -5.45 3.82
C ALA A 178 -18.85 -6.85 3.64
N TYR A 179 -20.16 -6.93 3.38
CA TYR A 179 -20.82 -8.18 3.05
C TYR A 179 -20.17 -8.87 1.84
N LEU A 180 -19.97 -8.13 0.74
CA LEU A 180 -19.37 -8.67 -0.48
C LEU A 180 -17.91 -9.09 -0.28
N SER A 181 -17.14 -8.37 0.55
CA SER A 181 -15.78 -8.79 0.92
C SER A 181 -15.78 -10.14 1.63
N ILE A 182 -16.66 -10.35 2.61
CA ILE A 182 -16.81 -11.64 3.30
C ILE A 182 -17.20 -12.73 2.30
N TYR A 183 -18.18 -12.42 1.45
CA TYR A 183 -18.72 -13.37 0.50
C TYR A 183 -17.68 -13.81 -0.51
N CYS A 184 -16.98 -12.88 -1.16
CA CYS A 184 -15.90 -13.17 -2.09
C CYS A 184 -14.75 -13.93 -1.41
N ARG A 185 -14.36 -13.56 -0.18
CA ARG A 185 -13.29 -14.27 0.55
C ARG A 185 -13.66 -15.71 0.87
N LYS A 186 -14.93 -15.98 1.21
CA LYS A 186 -15.43 -17.34 1.45
C LYS A 186 -15.42 -18.18 0.17
N LEU A 187 -15.80 -17.60 -0.96
CA LEU A 187 -15.80 -18.29 -2.26
C LEU A 187 -14.39 -18.54 -2.79
N ARG A 188 -13.49 -17.56 -2.59
CA ARG A 188 -12.11 -17.59 -3.06
C ARG A 188 -11.18 -17.14 -1.94
N PRO A 189 -10.67 -18.06 -1.11
CA PRO A 189 -9.73 -17.74 -0.04
C PRO A 189 -8.45 -17.06 -0.52
N ASP A 190 -8.08 -17.25 -1.79
CA ASP A 190 -6.84 -16.79 -2.43
C ASP A 190 -6.99 -15.51 -3.28
N ILE A 191 -8.22 -15.06 -3.56
CA ILE A 191 -8.42 -13.89 -4.43
C ILE A 191 -7.97 -12.61 -3.74
N GLN A 192 -7.40 -11.67 -4.50
CA GLN A 192 -7.19 -10.32 -4.00
C GLN A 192 -8.52 -9.57 -3.92
N ILE A 193 -8.83 -8.97 -2.78
CA ILE A 193 -10.05 -8.19 -2.55
C ILE A 193 -9.67 -6.75 -2.25
N ILE A 194 -10.09 -5.86 -3.15
CA ILE A 194 -9.88 -4.42 -3.03
C ILE A 194 -11.24 -3.75 -2.93
N THR A 195 -11.39 -2.78 -2.04
CA THR A 195 -12.65 -2.07 -1.89
C THR A 195 -12.45 -0.60 -1.51
N ARG A 196 -13.55 0.14 -1.46
CA ARG A 196 -13.59 1.54 -1.03
C ARG A 196 -14.44 1.66 0.22
N SER A 197 -14.04 2.58 1.09
CA SER A 197 -14.84 3.04 2.21
C SER A 197 -15.15 4.52 2.08
N THR A 198 -16.38 4.89 2.36
CA THR A 198 -16.78 6.30 2.52
C THR A 198 -16.46 6.82 3.92
N LYS A 199 -16.43 5.94 4.93
CA LYS A 199 -16.20 6.29 6.33
C LYS A 199 -14.91 5.65 6.84
N GLU A 200 -14.01 6.45 7.37
CA GLU A 200 -12.73 5.98 7.91
C GLU A 200 -12.91 4.94 9.03
N ARG A 201 -13.91 5.12 9.90
CA ARG A 201 -14.26 4.16 10.97
C ARG A 201 -14.59 2.73 10.47
N ASN A 202 -14.89 2.56 9.18
CA ASN A 202 -15.24 1.28 8.60
C ASN A 202 -14.02 0.52 8.03
N LEU A 203 -12.83 1.13 8.00
CA LEU A 203 -11.61 0.52 7.45
C LEU A 203 -11.29 -0.83 8.09
N ASP A 204 -11.20 -0.89 9.42
CA ASP A 204 -10.87 -2.12 10.14
C ASP A 204 -11.93 -3.20 9.94
N THR A 205 -13.21 -2.79 9.88
CA THR A 205 -14.33 -3.72 9.61
C THR A 205 -14.21 -4.32 8.23
N MET A 206 -13.87 -3.54 7.21
CA MET A 206 -13.65 -4.01 5.84
C MET A 206 -12.45 -4.96 5.75
N HIS A 207 -11.36 -4.69 6.47
CA HIS A 207 -10.23 -5.61 6.54
C HIS A 207 -10.57 -6.92 7.27
N ARG A 208 -11.32 -6.86 8.38
CA ARG A 208 -11.84 -8.07 9.06
C ARG A 208 -12.80 -8.86 8.17
N ALA A 209 -13.55 -8.18 7.32
CA ALA A 209 -14.40 -8.79 6.30
C ALA A 209 -13.61 -9.52 5.20
N GLY A 210 -12.28 -9.36 5.15
CA GLY A 210 -11.42 -10.08 4.22
C GLY A 210 -10.92 -9.24 3.04
N ALA A 211 -11.18 -7.93 3.03
CA ALA A 211 -10.54 -7.03 2.08
C ALA A 211 -9.03 -6.93 2.36
N ASP A 212 -8.22 -7.15 1.33
CA ASP A 212 -6.76 -6.97 1.42
C ASP A 212 -6.43 -5.47 1.43
N PHE A 213 -7.19 -4.67 0.67
CA PHE A 213 -7.01 -3.22 0.58
C PHE A 213 -8.34 -2.48 0.65
N VAL A 214 -8.35 -1.40 1.44
CA VAL A 214 -9.51 -0.53 1.58
C VAL A 214 -9.09 0.91 1.32
N MET A 215 -9.68 1.54 0.30
CA MET A 215 -9.39 2.93 -0.05
C MET A 215 -10.41 3.86 0.59
N SER A 216 -9.95 4.74 1.49
CA SER A 216 -10.79 5.72 2.17
C SER A 216 -10.88 7.04 1.40
N TYR A 217 -12.10 7.53 1.16
CA TYR A 217 -12.29 8.89 0.63
C TYR A 217 -11.77 9.97 1.56
N ALA A 218 -12.00 9.83 2.87
CA ALA A 218 -11.59 10.81 3.86
C ALA A 218 -10.06 10.95 3.86
N SER A 219 -9.35 9.83 3.91
CA SER A 219 -7.89 9.80 3.98
C SER A 219 -7.27 10.30 2.65
N MET A 220 -7.83 9.92 1.50
CA MET A 220 -7.39 10.47 0.20
C MET A 220 -7.61 11.99 0.08
N GLY A 221 -8.76 12.47 0.56
CA GLY A 221 -9.09 13.90 0.56
C GLY A 221 -8.17 14.69 1.50
N ALA A 222 -7.94 14.18 2.70
CA ALA A 222 -7.00 14.75 3.65
C ALA A 222 -5.59 14.82 3.04
N ASN A 223 -5.07 13.71 2.50
CA ASN A 223 -3.74 13.68 1.87
C ASN A 223 -3.62 14.68 0.71
N ALA A 224 -4.66 14.85 -0.10
CA ALA A 224 -4.66 15.84 -1.17
C ALA A 224 -4.57 17.28 -0.63
N ILE A 225 -5.31 17.61 0.43
CA ILE A 225 -5.25 18.91 1.09
C ILE A 225 -3.89 19.12 1.77
N TYR A 226 -3.37 18.12 2.48
CA TYR A 226 -2.08 18.19 3.16
C TYR A 226 -0.93 18.45 2.18
N ASN A 227 -0.89 17.72 1.06
CA ASN A 227 0.12 17.93 0.02
C ASN A 227 0.05 19.34 -0.60
N LEU A 228 -1.12 20.00 -0.59
CA LEU A 228 -1.26 21.39 -1.04
C LEU A 228 -0.80 22.39 0.03
N LEU A 229 -1.00 22.09 1.32
CA LEU A 229 -0.71 23.00 2.42
C LEU A 229 0.78 23.19 2.71
N LYS A 230 1.66 22.28 2.23
CA LYS A 230 3.12 22.34 2.42
C LYS A 230 3.52 22.89 3.80
N LYS A 231 3.22 22.16 4.88
CA LYS A 231 3.92 22.41 6.15
C LYS A 231 5.42 22.23 5.89
N SER A 232 6.27 23.12 6.39
CA SER A 232 7.69 23.20 6.01
C SER A 232 8.44 21.87 6.15
N ASP A 233 8.05 21.06 7.13
CA ASP A 233 8.83 19.88 7.54
C ASP A 233 8.25 18.58 6.98
N ILE A 234 6.97 18.55 6.62
CA ILE A 234 6.32 17.37 6.02
C ILE A 234 6.53 17.41 4.50
N LEU A 235 7.37 16.51 4.02
CA LEU A 235 7.74 16.39 2.62
C LEU A 235 6.69 15.64 1.80
N MET A 236 6.00 14.67 2.41
CA MET A 236 5.04 13.78 1.75
C MET A 236 4.14 13.08 2.76
N VAL A 237 2.90 12.78 2.36
CA VAL A 237 2.05 11.79 3.02
C VAL A 237 1.78 10.62 2.06
N ALA A 238 2.09 9.40 2.49
CA ALA A 238 1.93 8.18 1.70
C ALA A 238 1.16 7.12 2.52
N GLU A 239 -0.13 6.97 2.24
CA GLU A 239 -1.01 5.94 2.84
C GLU A 239 -1.01 5.95 4.38
N GLY A 240 -0.99 7.14 5.01
CA GLY A 240 -0.99 7.27 6.48
C GLY A 240 0.40 7.22 7.12
N LEU A 241 1.45 7.21 6.30
CA LEU A 241 2.83 7.46 6.71
C LEU A 241 3.23 8.88 6.30
N ASP A 242 3.75 9.66 7.23
CA ASP A 242 4.27 11.00 6.92
C ASP A 242 5.79 10.94 6.81
N LEU A 243 6.30 11.60 5.78
CA LEU A 243 7.73 11.75 5.49
C LEU A 243 8.14 13.13 5.97
N ILE A 244 8.99 13.21 6.99
CA ILE A 244 9.32 14.47 7.65
C ILE A 244 10.82 14.71 7.61
N LYS A 245 11.22 15.92 7.19
CA LYS A 245 12.60 16.39 7.29
C LYS A 245 12.76 17.29 8.50
N ILE A 246 13.70 16.97 9.36
CA ILE A 246 14.05 17.78 10.53
C ILE A 246 15.56 17.86 10.71
N GLN A 247 16.03 18.88 11.42
CA GLN A 247 17.40 18.89 11.94
C GLN A 247 17.58 17.80 13.00
N VAL A 248 18.79 17.25 13.12
CA VAL A 248 19.11 16.29 14.19
C VAL A 248 18.87 16.96 15.54
N PRO A 249 17.96 16.45 16.38
CA PRO A 249 17.72 17.04 17.69
C PRO A 249 18.91 16.86 18.64
N ASP A 250 19.09 17.79 19.58
CA ASP A 250 20.26 17.84 20.47
C ASP A 250 20.53 16.51 21.20
N GLN A 251 19.47 15.80 21.59
CA GLN A 251 19.55 14.53 22.30
C GLN A 251 20.08 13.36 21.45
N LEU A 252 20.07 13.50 20.12
CA LEU A 252 20.53 12.51 19.17
C LEU A 252 21.94 12.79 18.64
N ILE A 253 22.48 14.00 18.87
CA ILE A 253 23.82 14.38 18.42
C ILE A 253 24.88 13.45 19.00
N GLY A 254 25.77 12.97 18.14
CA GLY A 254 26.87 12.08 18.49
C GLY A 254 26.47 10.61 18.66
N LYS A 255 25.17 10.28 18.61
CA LYS A 255 24.70 8.90 18.61
C LYS A 255 24.70 8.34 17.19
N SER A 256 24.91 7.04 17.07
CA SER A 256 24.59 6.32 15.84
C SER A 256 23.08 6.12 15.70
N ILE A 257 22.60 5.89 14.47
CA ILE A 257 21.19 5.55 14.23
C ILE A 257 20.74 4.36 15.11
N ALA A 258 21.57 3.31 15.22
CA ALA A 258 21.28 2.16 16.06
C ALA A 258 21.20 2.50 17.56
N SER A 259 22.16 3.26 18.08
CA SER A 259 22.22 3.63 19.50
C SER A 259 21.24 4.74 19.90
N SER A 260 20.71 5.48 18.91
CA SER A 260 19.65 6.47 19.12
C SER A 260 18.34 5.83 19.60
N CYS A 261 18.13 4.55 19.27
CA CYS A 261 16.91 3.79 19.53
C CYS A 261 15.62 4.47 19.01
N VAL A 262 15.69 5.43 18.08
CA VAL A 262 14.53 6.18 17.56
C VAL A 262 13.40 5.25 17.15
N ARG A 263 13.71 4.23 16.32
CA ARG A 263 12.71 3.26 15.86
C ARG A 263 12.06 2.46 16.98
N GLN A 264 12.81 2.09 17.99
CA GLN A 264 12.32 1.28 19.12
C GLN A 264 11.48 2.12 20.09
N VAL A 265 11.85 3.39 20.28
CA VAL A 265 11.22 4.29 21.24
C VAL A 265 9.97 4.95 20.65
N THR A 266 9.99 5.31 19.37
CA THR A 266 8.93 6.13 18.76
C THR A 266 8.16 5.39 17.67
N GLY A 267 8.76 4.38 17.04
CA GLY A 267 8.22 3.73 15.85
C GLY A 267 8.62 4.41 14.53
N CYS A 268 9.17 5.64 14.56
CA CYS A 268 9.69 6.32 13.37
C CYS A 268 10.96 5.64 12.86
N THR A 269 11.13 5.59 11.54
CA THR A 269 12.36 5.07 10.92
C THR A 269 13.11 6.20 10.25
N ILE A 270 14.41 6.35 10.55
CA ILE A 270 15.31 7.24 9.80
C ILE A 270 15.63 6.54 8.48
N ILE A 271 15.18 7.11 7.37
CA ILE A 271 15.30 6.53 6.04
C ILE A 271 16.28 7.27 5.14
N ALA A 272 16.61 8.51 5.49
CA ALA A 272 17.68 9.24 4.85
C ALA A 272 18.37 10.20 5.82
N LEU A 273 19.62 10.49 5.52
CA LEU A 273 20.48 11.39 6.27
C LEU A 273 21.10 12.40 5.30
N GLN A 274 20.81 13.68 5.50
CA GLN A 274 21.42 14.77 4.74
C GLN A 274 22.70 15.21 5.45
N GLN A 275 23.84 14.80 4.90
CA GLN A 275 25.16 15.07 5.46
C GLN A 275 25.99 15.88 4.48
N LYS A 276 26.47 17.06 4.90
CA LYS A 276 27.34 17.94 4.08
C LYS A 276 26.75 18.22 2.68
N GLY A 277 25.43 18.44 2.61
CA GLY A 277 24.72 18.71 1.37
C GLY A 277 24.47 17.49 0.47
N LYS A 278 24.79 16.26 0.92
CA LYS A 278 24.48 15.02 0.21
C LYS A 278 23.40 14.23 0.93
N LEU A 279 22.42 13.76 0.17
CA LEU A 279 21.38 12.87 0.67
C LEU A 279 21.88 11.42 0.66
N ILE A 280 21.98 10.82 1.83
CA ILE A 280 22.31 9.40 1.99
C ILE A 280 21.01 8.66 2.25
N LEU A 281 20.53 7.93 1.24
CA LEU A 281 19.36 7.06 1.36
C LEU A 281 19.73 5.76 2.07
N ASN A 282 18.79 5.22 2.85
CA ASN A 282 18.95 3.97 3.60
C ASN A 282 20.28 3.93 4.38
N PRO A 283 20.55 4.91 5.27
CA PRO A 283 21.82 5.00 5.97
C PRO A 283 22.14 3.74 6.78
N GLU A 284 23.42 3.50 7.03
CA GLU A 284 23.86 2.36 7.83
C GLU A 284 23.46 2.55 9.30
N PRO A 285 23.11 1.48 10.04
CA PRO A 285 22.76 1.59 11.45
C PRO A 285 23.85 2.26 12.30
N ASN A 286 25.11 2.17 11.87
CA ASN A 286 26.26 2.72 12.57
C ASN A 286 26.57 4.17 12.17
N SER A 287 25.86 4.76 11.21
CA SER A 287 26.01 6.16 10.82
C SER A 287 25.75 7.08 12.01
N VAL A 288 26.67 8.01 12.27
CA VAL A 288 26.61 8.98 13.37
C VAL A 288 25.81 10.21 12.95
N LEU A 289 24.93 10.67 13.83
CA LEU A 289 24.10 11.87 13.66
C LEU A 289 24.85 13.09 14.20
N ASN A 290 25.12 14.09 13.35
CA ASN A 290 25.79 15.33 13.75
C ASN A 290 24.82 16.50 13.83
N LYS A 291 25.22 17.57 14.52
CA LYS A 291 24.39 18.76 14.78
C LYS A 291 23.87 19.44 13.51
N ASP A 292 24.72 19.53 12.50
CA ASP A 292 24.41 20.24 11.24
C ASP A 292 23.75 19.34 10.20
N ASP A 293 23.47 18.08 10.55
CA ASP A 293 22.81 17.13 9.66
C ASP A 293 21.29 17.28 9.74
N GLU A 294 20.60 16.96 8.65
CA GLU A 294 19.14 16.76 8.67
C GLU A 294 18.83 15.27 8.54
N ILE A 295 17.80 14.81 9.25
CA ILE A 295 17.27 13.46 9.10
C ILE A 295 15.91 13.50 8.42
N ILE A 296 15.66 12.52 7.57
CA ILE A 296 14.34 12.25 7.02
C ILE A 296 13.77 11.04 7.73
N LEU A 297 12.67 11.28 8.44
CA LEU A 297 11.91 10.30 9.19
C LEU A 297 10.68 9.86 8.39
N ILE A 298 10.29 8.60 8.58
CA ILE A 298 8.97 8.11 8.19
C ILE A 298 8.31 7.42 9.37
N GLY A 299 7.03 7.70 9.59
CA GLY A 299 6.25 7.09 10.66
C GLY A 299 4.76 7.30 10.45
N THR A 300 3.96 6.72 11.33
CA THR A 300 2.56 7.12 11.47
C THR A 300 2.48 8.45 12.23
N SER A 301 1.37 9.17 12.12
CA SER A 301 1.18 10.40 12.89
C SER A 301 1.25 10.17 14.42
N GLU A 302 0.93 8.96 14.91
CA GLU A 302 1.16 8.60 16.32
C GLU A 302 2.66 8.50 16.65
N ALA A 303 3.43 7.79 15.82
CA ALA A 303 4.87 7.63 15.99
C ALA A 303 5.61 8.98 15.98
N GLU A 304 5.18 9.89 15.12
CA GLU A 304 5.73 11.25 15.02
C GLU A 304 5.43 12.07 16.26
N ASN A 305 4.20 12.03 16.77
CA ASN A 305 3.85 12.70 18.01
C ASN A 305 4.70 12.19 19.19
N ILE A 306 4.99 10.88 19.23
CA ILE A 306 5.91 10.31 20.23
C ILE A 306 7.34 10.82 20.00
N PHE A 307 7.79 10.88 18.74
CA PHE A 307 9.11 11.40 18.39
C PHE A 307 9.31 12.84 18.86
N PHE A 308 8.40 13.76 18.51
CA PHE A 308 8.52 15.16 18.90
C PHE A 308 8.38 15.35 20.42
N LYS A 309 7.58 14.54 21.12
CA LYS A 309 7.53 14.58 22.60
C LYS A 309 8.83 14.10 23.25
N LYS A 310 9.54 13.17 22.61
CA LYS A 310 10.74 12.56 23.20
C LYS A 310 12.00 13.33 22.87
N PHE A 311 12.13 13.76 21.62
CA PHE A 311 13.36 14.32 21.06
C PHE A 311 13.21 15.75 20.55
N GLY A 312 11.98 16.27 20.40
CA GLY A 312 11.73 17.64 19.93
C GLY A 312 11.94 18.70 20.99
#